data_AF-A0A6G2I7K6-F1
#
_entry.id   AF-A0A6G2I7K6-F1
#
_cell.length_a   1.000
_cell.length_b   1.000
_cell.length_c   1.000
_cell.angle_alpha   90.00
_cell.angle_beta   90.00
_cell.angle_gamma   90.00
#
_symmetry.space_group_name_H-M   'P 1'
#
loop_
_entity.id
_entity.type
_entity.pdbx_description
1 polymer ?
#
loop_
_entity_poly.entity_id
_entity_poly.type
_entity_poly.pdbx_seq_one_letter_code
_entity_poly.pdbx_strand_id
1 'polypeptide(L)'
;MPAPSAAPPTARLASGPLTATELGAAIDAALAAGGVDGIVITQGTDTIEETAFALDLRHGHEQPVVVTGAMRNPTMPGPDGPANLHAAVLAAADPRLRGAGVVVVLNDEIHAARHVRKSHTTSPAAFTSPGAGPLGRIAENRVRLTSALPRRPAALAPPRRRDVRVGLYTVGLGDDGELLAAWEGRCDGLVVAAFGVGHVPLRLVEGLERFSARVPVVLSSRIGNGPVLTGTYGYPGSEKDLIGRGLVPAGDLGPYRARLLLHGLLAHGADRELIAATFVGHAH
;
A
#
# COMPACT_ATOMS: atom_id res chain seq x y z
N MET A 1 16.28 10.70 -42.01
CA MET A 1 15.34 11.05 -40.94
C MET A 1 15.02 9.80 -40.16
N PRO A 2 15.19 9.76 -38.83
CA PRO A 2 14.72 8.63 -38.05
C PRO A 2 13.18 8.60 -38.15
N ALA A 3 12.62 7.41 -38.34
CA ALA A 3 11.18 7.21 -38.37
C ALA A 3 10.56 7.73 -37.06
N PRO A 4 9.33 8.27 -37.08
CA PRO A 4 8.63 8.61 -35.84
C PRO A 4 8.53 7.33 -34.98
N SER A 5 9.13 7.38 -33.79
CA SER A 5 8.93 6.39 -32.74
C SER A 5 7.43 6.18 -32.59
N ALA A 6 6.98 4.93 -32.69
CA ALA A 6 5.60 4.60 -32.40
C ALA A 6 5.24 5.19 -31.03
N ALA A 7 4.08 5.86 -30.94
CA ALA A 7 3.59 6.32 -29.65
C ALA A 7 3.50 5.11 -28.71
N PRO A 8 3.98 5.23 -27.45
CA PRO A 8 3.87 4.12 -26.51
C PRO A 8 2.39 3.70 -26.40
N PRO A 9 2.10 2.40 -26.30
CA PRO A 9 0.72 1.93 -26.19
C PRO A 9 0.07 2.57 -24.96
N THR A 10 -1.06 3.25 -25.16
CA THR A 10 -1.83 3.88 -24.08
C THR A 10 -3.13 3.13 -23.87
N ALA A 11 -3.44 2.79 -22.62
CA ALA A 11 -4.70 2.18 -22.23
C ALA A 11 -5.36 3.01 -21.12
N ARG A 12 -6.67 3.20 -21.18
CA ARG A 12 -7.47 3.84 -20.12
C ARG A 12 -8.31 2.80 -19.42
N LEU A 13 -8.19 2.73 -18.10
CA LEU A 13 -9.03 1.90 -17.23
C LEU A 13 -9.76 2.82 -16.24
N ALA A 14 -11.06 2.64 -16.04
CA ALA A 14 -11.86 3.43 -15.11
C ALA A 14 -11.53 3.08 -13.64
N SER A 15 -11.81 3.96 -12.67
CA SER A 15 -11.49 3.75 -11.24
C SER A 15 -12.65 3.10 -10.46
N GLY A 16 -12.37 2.02 -9.72
CA GLY A 16 -13.28 1.29 -8.83
C GLY A 16 -12.57 0.14 -8.09
N PRO A 17 -13.08 -0.42 -6.97
CA PRO A 17 -12.38 -1.44 -6.17
C PRO A 17 -12.11 -2.77 -6.88
N LEU A 18 -12.75 -3.02 -8.03
CA LEU A 18 -12.47 -4.15 -8.92
C LEU A 18 -11.16 -3.97 -9.74
N THR A 19 -10.53 -2.79 -9.70
CA THR A 19 -9.50 -2.38 -10.69
C THR A 19 -8.07 -2.75 -10.38
N ALA A 20 -7.63 -2.93 -9.12
CA ALA A 20 -6.23 -3.28 -8.85
C ALA A 20 -5.88 -4.69 -9.38
N THR A 21 -6.86 -5.60 -9.36
CA THR A 21 -6.69 -6.95 -9.93
C THR A 21 -6.58 -6.89 -11.45
N GLU A 22 -7.51 -6.19 -12.10
CA GLU A 22 -7.57 -6.03 -13.55
C GLU A 22 -6.37 -5.23 -14.10
N LEU A 23 -6.02 -4.12 -13.44
CA LEU A 23 -4.86 -3.29 -13.75
C LEU A 23 -3.57 -4.10 -13.60
N GLY A 24 -3.43 -4.87 -12.51
CA GLY A 24 -2.28 -5.75 -12.34
C GLY A 24 -2.20 -6.81 -13.45
N ALA A 25 -3.33 -7.43 -13.84
CA ALA A 25 -3.34 -8.39 -14.95
C ALA A 25 -2.96 -7.74 -16.30
N ALA A 26 -3.39 -6.49 -16.54
CA ALA A 26 -3.00 -5.74 -17.72
C ALA A 26 -1.50 -5.38 -17.73
N ILE A 27 -0.94 -5.03 -16.57
CA ILE A 27 0.49 -4.80 -16.39
C ILE A 27 1.27 -6.09 -16.65
N ASP A 28 0.87 -7.20 -16.04
CA ASP A 28 1.51 -8.51 -16.21
C ASP A 28 1.52 -8.91 -17.70
N ALA A 29 0.38 -8.74 -18.39
CA ALA A 29 0.27 -9.03 -19.81
C ALA A 29 1.18 -8.14 -20.67
N ALA A 30 1.23 -6.83 -20.40
CA ALA A 30 2.08 -5.89 -21.12
C ALA A 30 3.58 -6.19 -20.92
N LEU A 31 3.98 -6.53 -19.69
CA LEU A 31 5.36 -6.88 -19.37
C LEU A 31 5.77 -8.24 -19.93
N ALA A 32 4.86 -9.23 -19.90
CA ALA A 32 5.09 -10.56 -20.46
C ALA A 32 5.21 -10.57 -21.99
N ALA A 33 4.55 -9.62 -22.68
CA ALA A 33 4.71 -9.44 -24.13
C ALA A 33 6.12 -8.98 -24.54
N GLY A 34 6.91 -8.45 -23.59
CA GLY A 34 8.27 -7.99 -23.81
C GLY A 34 8.36 -6.64 -24.53
N GLY A 35 9.59 -6.13 -24.68
CA GLY A 35 9.86 -4.86 -25.38
C GLY A 35 9.46 -3.59 -24.61
N VAL A 36 9.18 -3.72 -23.31
CA VAL A 36 8.83 -2.59 -22.42
C VAL A 36 9.84 -2.52 -21.28
N ASP A 37 10.42 -1.34 -21.06
CA ASP A 37 11.41 -1.07 -20.01
C ASP A 37 10.75 -0.84 -18.63
N GLY A 38 9.52 -0.32 -18.62
CA GLY A 38 8.70 -0.07 -17.44
C GLY A 38 7.31 0.44 -17.81
N ILE A 39 6.41 0.50 -16.83
CA ILE A 39 5.03 0.97 -17.01
C ILE A 39 4.82 2.27 -16.24
N VAL A 40 4.12 3.23 -16.83
CA VAL A 40 3.66 4.45 -16.13
C VAL A 40 2.14 4.43 -16.00
N ILE A 41 1.65 4.68 -14.80
CA ILE A 41 0.23 4.75 -14.46
C ILE A 41 -0.09 6.14 -13.95
N THR A 42 -0.99 6.84 -14.63
CA THR A 42 -1.51 8.13 -14.16
C THR A 42 -2.82 7.94 -13.40
N GLN A 43 -2.92 8.47 -12.18
CA GLN A 43 -4.10 8.36 -11.34
C GLN A 43 -4.37 9.66 -10.58
N GLY A 44 -5.62 9.84 -10.12
CA GLY A 44 -5.92 10.79 -9.04
C GLY A 44 -5.15 10.46 -7.76
N THR A 45 -4.66 11.49 -7.08
CA THR A 45 -3.67 11.35 -6.01
C THR A 45 -4.22 10.75 -4.72
N ASP A 46 -5.53 10.79 -4.49
CA ASP A 46 -6.13 10.38 -3.20
C ASP A 46 -5.85 8.94 -2.81
N THR A 47 -5.73 8.04 -3.78
CA THR A 47 -5.53 6.60 -3.53
C THR A 47 -4.24 6.07 -4.17
N ILE A 48 -3.29 6.94 -4.55
CA ILE A 48 -2.02 6.48 -5.15
C ILE A 48 -1.26 5.55 -4.21
N GLU A 49 -1.22 5.84 -2.90
CA GLU A 49 -0.52 4.99 -1.93
C GLU A 49 -1.11 3.57 -1.86
N GLU A 50 -2.44 3.46 -1.94
CA GLU A 50 -3.17 2.19 -1.90
C GLU A 50 -3.02 1.43 -3.21
N THR A 51 -3.21 2.10 -4.36
CA THR A 51 -3.02 1.49 -5.68
C THR A 51 -1.60 0.99 -5.85
N ALA A 52 -0.60 1.81 -5.54
CA ALA A 52 0.80 1.44 -5.67
C ALA A 52 1.13 0.22 -4.81
N PHE A 53 0.67 0.19 -3.55
CA PHE A 53 0.89 -0.95 -2.67
C PHE A 53 0.16 -2.22 -3.14
N ALA A 54 -1.11 -2.11 -3.57
CA ALA A 54 -1.87 -3.25 -4.07
C ALA A 54 -1.25 -3.87 -5.32
N LEU A 55 -0.69 -3.05 -6.22
CA LEU A 55 0.07 -3.52 -7.38
C LEU A 55 1.41 -4.16 -6.94
N ASP A 56 2.10 -3.56 -5.97
CA ASP A 56 3.41 -4.05 -5.52
C ASP A 56 3.33 -5.45 -4.91
N LEU A 57 2.24 -5.74 -4.19
CA LEU A 57 1.95 -7.06 -3.64
C LEU A 57 1.86 -8.15 -4.71
N ARG A 58 1.54 -7.82 -5.96
CA ARG A 58 1.33 -8.78 -7.06
C ARG A 58 2.42 -8.73 -8.12
N HIS A 59 3.22 -7.68 -8.14
CA HIS A 59 4.17 -7.43 -9.21
C HIS A 59 5.37 -8.37 -9.15
N GLY A 60 5.43 -9.34 -10.07
CA GLY A 60 6.48 -10.35 -10.12
C GLY A 60 7.65 -10.04 -11.08
N HIS A 61 7.62 -8.91 -11.79
CA HIS A 61 8.59 -8.59 -12.84
C HIS A 61 9.74 -7.69 -12.33
N GLU A 62 10.87 -7.70 -13.05
CA GLU A 62 11.99 -6.80 -12.75
C GLU A 62 11.73 -5.36 -13.21
N GLN A 63 10.97 -5.15 -14.27
CA GLN A 63 10.64 -3.82 -14.77
C GLN A 63 9.88 -3.01 -13.71
N PRO A 64 10.21 -1.73 -13.49
CA PRO A 64 9.47 -0.89 -12.57
C PRO A 64 8.08 -0.57 -13.10
N VAL A 65 7.14 -0.45 -12.17
CA VAL A 65 5.83 0.16 -12.42
C VAL A 65 5.80 1.48 -11.65
N VAL A 66 5.60 2.58 -12.36
CA VAL A 66 5.62 3.93 -11.80
C VAL A 66 4.22 4.50 -11.76
N VAL A 67 3.70 4.75 -10.56
CA VAL A 67 2.42 5.45 -10.37
C VAL A 67 2.69 6.94 -10.16
N THR A 68 1.95 7.79 -10.87
CA THR A 68 2.07 9.24 -10.78
C THR A 68 0.70 9.93 -10.88
N GLY A 69 0.66 11.22 -10.61
CA GLY A 69 -0.54 12.04 -10.64
C GLY A 69 -0.22 13.53 -10.61
N ALA A 70 -1.21 14.35 -10.32
CA ALA A 70 -1.05 15.79 -10.16
C ALA A 70 -1.83 16.28 -8.95
N MET A 71 -1.23 17.16 -8.14
CA MET A 71 -1.89 17.83 -7.03
C MET A 71 -2.64 19.09 -7.48
N ARG A 72 -2.24 19.70 -8.61
CA ARG A 72 -2.87 20.87 -9.20
C ARG A 72 -3.53 20.53 -10.53
N ASN A 73 -4.69 21.13 -10.75
CA ASN A 73 -5.43 20.99 -12.00
C ASN A 73 -4.61 21.60 -13.17
N PRO A 74 -4.64 21.02 -14.39
CA PRO A 74 -4.00 21.60 -15.57
C PRO A 74 -4.36 23.06 -15.89
N THR A 75 -5.52 23.55 -15.45
CA THR A 75 -5.95 24.94 -15.66
C THR A 75 -5.45 25.92 -14.59
N MET A 76 -4.86 25.44 -13.50
CA MET A 76 -4.29 26.29 -12.46
C MET A 76 -2.90 26.80 -12.84
N PRO A 77 -2.47 27.98 -12.32
CA PRO A 77 -1.07 28.37 -12.37
C PRO A 77 -0.15 27.34 -11.70
N GLY A 78 0.96 27.02 -12.37
CA GLY A 78 1.96 26.05 -11.90
C GLY A 78 1.45 24.62 -11.76
N PRO A 79 0.81 24.03 -12.81
CA PRO A 79 0.36 22.64 -12.77
C PRO A 79 1.57 21.70 -12.68
N ASP A 80 1.50 20.71 -11.81
CA ASP A 80 2.60 19.76 -11.55
C ASP A 80 2.49 18.48 -12.41
N GLY A 81 1.32 18.21 -13.00
CA GLY A 81 1.07 17.01 -13.81
C GLY A 81 2.07 16.76 -14.95
N PRO A 82 2.39 17.76 -15.81
CA PRO A 82 3.37 17.56 -16.89
C PRO A 82 4.77 17.19 -16.39
N ALA A 83 5.23 17.84 -15.32
CA ALA A 83 6.54 17.55 -14.72
C ALA A 83 6.56 16.15 -14.08
N ASN A 84 5.51 15.81 -13.31
CA ASN A 84 5.38 14.50 -12.69
C ASN A 84 5.31 13.36 -13.72
N LEU A 85 4.58 13.54 -14.83
CA LEU A 85 4.51 12.55 -15.89
C LEU A 85 5.86 12.34 -16.59
N HIS A 86 6.59 13.43 -16.88
CA HIS A 86 7.93 13.36 -17.46
C HIS A 86 8.91 12.64 -16.51
N ALA A 87 8.91 13.03 -15.23
CA ALA A 87 9.70 12.36 -14.18
C ALA A 87 9.37 10.86 -14.07
N ALA A 88 8.09 10.50 -14.15
CA ALA A 88 7.64 9.11 -14.10
C ALA A 88 8.13 8.28 -15.30
N VAL A 89 8.11 8.85 -16.50
CA VAL A 89 8.66 8.18 -17.71
C VAL A 89 10.17 7.98 -17.59
N LEU A 90 10.91 8.98 -17.10
CA LEU A 90 12.35 8.85 -16.84
C LEU A 90 12.63 7.75 -15.82
N ALA A 91 11.85 7.66 -14.75
CA ALA A 91 11.97 6.61 -13.75
C ALA A 91 11.65 5.23 -14.33
N ALA A 92 10.58 5.10 -15.11
CA ALA A 92 10.17 3.82 -15.70
C ALA A 92 11.22 3.26 -16.69
N ALA A 93 11.95 4.14 -17.38
CA ALA A 93 12.99 3.76 -18.33
C ALA A 93 14.39 3.57 -17.70
N ASP A 94 14.58 3.88 -16.40
CA ASP A 94 15.91 3.84 -15.79
C ASP A 94 16.27 2.43 -15.29
N PRO A 95 17.38 1.82 -15.77
CA PRO A 95 17.75 0.46 -15.40
C PRO A 95 18.07 0.31 -13.90
N ARG A 96 18.39 1.40 -13.19
CA ARG A 96 18.67 1.35 -11.74
C ARG A 96 17.42 1.12 -10.90
N LEU A 97 16.22 1.28 -11.48
CA LEU A 97 14.96 0.96 -10.83
C LEU A 97 14.45 -0.44 -11.16
N ARG A 98 15.21 -1.25 -11.92
CA ARG A 98 14.90 -2.67 -12.07
C ARG A 98 14.96 -3.37 -10.70
N GLY A 99 13.92 -4.14 -10.40
CA GLY A 99 13.73 -4.80 -9.11
C GLY A 99 13.17 -3.89 -8.01
N ALA A 100 12.94 -2.59 -8.28
CA ALA A 100 12.36 -1.66 -7.30
C ALA A 100 10.88 -1.98 -6.98
N GLY A 101 10.23 -2.76 -7.84
CA GLY A 101 8.81 -3.06 -7.72
C GLY A 101 7.93 -1.94 -8.27
N VAL A 102 6.87 -1.64 -7.52
CA VAL A 102 6.06 -0.46 -7.80
C VAL A 102 6.62 0.73 -7.03
N VAL A 103 6.79 1.84 -7.73
CA VAL A 103 7.23 3.12 -7.15
C VAL A 103 6.23 4.23 -7.46
N VAL A 104 6.22 5.25 -6.63
CA VAL A 104 5.44 6.47 -6.82
C VAL A 104 6.39 7.61 -7.13
N VAL A 105 6.11 8.36 -8.21
CA VAL A 105 6.92 9.51 -8.61
C VAL A 105 6.07 10.76 -8.68
N LEU A 106 6.31 11.71 -7.78
CA LEU A 106 5.70 13.04 -7.76
C LEU A 106 6.72 14.04 -7.21
N ASN A 107 6.66 15.29 -7.67
CA ASN A 107 7.52 16.37 -7.18
C ASN A 107 9.02 16.00 -7.23
N ASP A 108 9.43 15.35 -8.32
CA ASP A 108 10.77 14.82 -8.55
C ASP A 108 11.29 13.82 -7.50
N GLU A 109 10.47 13.34 -6.57
CA GLU A 109 10.83 12.30 -5.59
C GLU A 109 10.36 10.92 -6.05
N ILE A 110 11.16 9.88 -5.78
CA ILE A 110 10.85 8.49 -6.09
C ILE A 110 10.61 7.76 -4.77
N HIS A 111 9.42 7.24 -4.55
CA HIS A 111 9.04 6.56 -3.31
C HIS A 111 8.73 5.08 -3.55
N ALA A 112 9.19 4.19 -2.69
CA ALA A 112 8.76 2.79 -2.71
C ALA A 112 7.29 2.68 -2.31
N ALA A 113 6.49 1.86 -3.02
CA ALA A 113 5.07 1.65 -2.71
C ALA A 113 4.83 1.22 -1.24
N ARG A 114 5.74 0.40 -0.67
CA ARG A 114 5.66 -0.03 0.74
C ARG A 114 5.81 1.10 1.77
N HIS A 115 6.36 2.26 1.38
CA HIS A 115 6.67 3.35 2.31
C HIS A 115 5.89 4.64 2.02
N VAL A 116 5.51 4.85 0.76
CA VAL A 116 4.85 6.08 0.32
C VAL A 116 3.54 6.34 1.07
N ARG A 117 3.28 7.61 1.39
CA ARG A 117 2.03 8.10 1.98
C ARG A 117 1.70 9.50 1.49
N LYS A 118 0.44 9.77 1.17
CA LYS A 118 -0.09 11.13 0.96
C LYS A 118 -0.29 11.79 2.32
N SER A 119 0.64 12.65 2.69
CA SER A 119 0.72 13.31 3.99
C SER A 119 0.15 14.74 4.00
N HIS A 120 -0.24 15.26 2.84
CA HIS A 120 -0.84 16.60 2.74
C HIS A 120 -2.00 16.61 1.74
N THR A 121 -3.02 17.42 2.02
CA THR A 121 -4.25 17.50 1.22
C THR A 121 -4.05 18.29 -0.08
N THR A 122 -3.22 19.34 -0.08
CA THR A 122 -3.07 20.27 -1.22
C THR A 122 -1.64 20.54 -1.73
N SER A 123 -0.59 20.15 -1.00
CA SER A 123 0.80 20.49 -1.35
C SER A 123 1.28 19.67 -2.55
N PRO A 124 2.02 20.23 -3.53
CA PRO A 124 2.71 19.43 -4.54
C PRO A 124 3.69 18.40 -3.93
N ALA A 125 4.30 18.72 -2.79
CA ALA A 125 5.12 17.80 -2.00
C ALA A 125 4.27 16.99 -0.99
N ALA A 126 3.07 16.56 -1.39
CA ALA A 126 2.15 15.83 -0.49
C ALA A 126 2.60 14.40 -0.20
N PHE A 127 3.32 13.76 -1.12
CA PHE A 127 3.77 12.38 -0.94
C PHE A 127 5.09 12.36 -0.19
N THR A 128 5.17 11.53 0.83
CA THR A 128 6.37 11.32 1.64
C THR A 128 6.57 9.83 1.88
N SER A 129 7.71 9.44 2.45
CA SER A 129 7.95 8.07 2.92
C SER A 129 8.43 8.12 4.36
N PRO A 130 7.49 8.27 5.34
CA PRO A 130 7.85 8.42 6.74
C PRO A 130 8.74 7.26 7.23
N GLY A 131 9.82 7.59 7.96
CA GLY A 131 10.78 6.63 8.50
C GLY A 131 11.83 6.12 7.50
N ALA A 132 11.48 5.92 6.23
CA ALA A 132 12.38 5.36 5.21
C ALA A 132 13.02 6.42 4.29
N GLY A 133 12.34 7.54 4.06
CA GLY A 133 12.68 8.51 3.03
C GLY A 133 12.41 8.01 1.59
N PRO A 134 12.50 8.90 0.59
CA PRO A 134 12.43 8.49 -0.82
C PRO A 134 13.62 7.60 -1.19
N LEU A 135 13.42 6.75 -2.21
CA LEU A 135 14.48 5.96 -2.84
C LEU A 135 15.53 6.85 -3.54
N GLY A 136 15.07 7.99 -4.03
CA GLY A 136 15.89 8.93 -4.78
C GLY A 136 15.06 10.07 -5.32
N ARG A 137 15.65 10.78 -6.28
CA ARG A 137 15.01 11.90 -6.98
C ARG A 137 15.33 11.93 -8.46
N ILE A 138 14.52 12.65 -9.23
CA ILE A 138 14.87 13.09 -10.57
C ILE A 138 15.61 14.42 -10.46
N ALA A 139 16.80 14.50 -11.06
CA ALA A 139 17.56 15.74 -11.12
C ALA A 139 18.29 15.80 -12.46
N GLU A 140 18.13 16.92 -13.18
CA GLU A 140 18.71 17.10 -14.53
C GLU A 140 18.29 15.97 -15.50
N ASN A 141 17.00 15.61 -15.47
CA ASN A 141 16.43 14.50 -16.25
C ASN A 141 17.08 13.13 -16.00
N ARG A 142 17.64 12.91 -14.80
CA ARG A 142 18.27 11.64 -14.43
C ARG A 142 17.74 11.16 -13.08
N VAL A 143 17.51 9.86 -12.97
CA VAL A 143 17.31 9.21 -11.67
C VAL A 143 18.59 9.37 -10.85
N ARG A 144 18.47 9.73 -9.58
CA ARG A 144 19.56 9.77 -8.60
C ARG A 144 19.07 9.08 -7.33
N LEU A 145 19.42 7.80 -7.18
CA LEU A 145 19.10 7.03 -5.99
C LEU A 145 19.96 7.48 -4.81
N THR A 146 19.32 7.60 -3.65
CA THR A 146 19.94 7.98 -2.37
C THR A 146 19.82 6.88 -1.33
N SER A 147 19.06 5.82 -1.60
CA SER A 147 18.97 4.62 -0.77
C SER A 147 18.95 3.36 -1.65
N ALA A 148 19.21 2.21 -1.02
CA ALA A 148 19.09 0.92 -1.68
C ALA A 148 17.63 0.60 -1.99
N LEU A 149 17.39 -0.17 -3.05
CA LEU A 149 16.06 -0.70 -3.35
C LEU A 149 15.59 -1.61 -2.21
N PRO A 150 14.30 -1.56 -1.85
CA PRO A 150 13.78 -2.40 -0.77
C PRO A 150 13.81 -3.87 -1.19
N ARG A 151 14.05 -4.76 -0.23
CA ARG A 151 13.78 -6.19 -0.44
C ARG A 151 12.28 -6.37 -0.58
N ARG A 152 11.87 -7.13 -1.60
CA ARG A 152 10.47 -7.38 -1.90
C ARG A 152 10.11 -8.82 -1.54
N PRO A 153 9.01 -9.03 -0.80
CA PRO A 153 8.42 -10.36 -0.63
C PRO A 153 8.03 -10.95 -1.99
N ALA A 154 7.83 -12.27 -2.03
CA ALA A 154 7.30 -12.93 -3.21
C ALA A 154 5.92 -12.36 -3.56
N ALA A 155 5.68 -12.16 -4.86
CA ALA A 155 4.39 -11.68 -5.35
C ALA A 155 3.26 -12.65 -4.96
N LEU A 156 2.15 -12.09 -4.49
CA LEU A 156 0.92 -12.83 -4.26
C LEU A 156 0.39 -13.37 -5.59
N ALA A 157 0.11 -14.66 -5.62
CA ALA A 157 -0.54 -15.29 -6.76
C ALA A 157 -1.96 -14.74 -6.98
N PRO A 158 -2.53 -14.89 -8.19
CA PRO A 158 -3.86 -14.40 -8.52
C PRO A 158 -4.93 -14.82 -7.49
N PRO A 159 -5.95 -13.98 -7.25
CA PRO A 159 -7.00 -14.27 -6.28
C PRO A 159 -7.84 -15.48 -6.72
N ARG A 160 -8.14 -16.37 -5.78
CA ARG A 160 -9.06 -17.52 -5.94
C ARG A 160 -10.50 -17.15 -5.60
N ARG A 161 -10.67 -16.20 -4.68
CA ARG A 161 -11.97 -15.62 -4.26
C ARG A 161 -12.01 -14.14 -4.61
N ARG A 162 -13.16 -13.66 -5.08
CA ARG A 162 -13.38 -12.25 -5.44
C ARG A 162 -14.28 -11.50 -4.46
N ASP A 163 -14.94 -12.24 -3.57
CA ASP A 163 -15.97 -11.79 -2.63
C ASP A 163 -15.42 -11.53 -1.22
N VAL A 164 -14.09 -11.39 -1.07
CA VAL A 164 -13.45 -11.16 0.24
C VAL A 164 -13.73 -9.75 0.74
N ARG A 165 -14.21 -9.64 1.97
CA ARG A 165 -14.46 -8.36 2.62
C ARG A 165 -13.58 -8.19 3.85
N VAL A 166 -12.68 -7.20 3.80
CA VAL A 166 -11.86 -6.82 4.96
C VAL A 166 -12.32 -5.48 5.51
N GLY A 167 -12.78 -5.50 6.76
CA GLY A 167 -13.17 -4.30 7.50
C GLY A 167 -11.96 -3.49 7.93
N LEU A 168 -12.15 -2.18 8.05
CA LEU A 168 -11.21 -1.28 8.71
C LEU A 168 -11.95 -0.58 9.85
N TYR A 169 -11.49 -0.83 11.07
CA TYR A 169 -12.05 -0.23 12.27
C TYR A 169 -11.01 0.68 12.91
N THR A 170 -11.28 1.99 12.89
CA THR A 170 -10.39 3.01 13.45
C THR A 170 -10.85 3.37 14.84
N VAL A 171 -9.99 3.13 15.82
CA VAL A 171 -10.29 3.40 17.22
C VAL A 171 -10.28 4.91 17.47
N GLY A 172 -11.37 5.42 18.04
CA GLY A 172 -11.59 6.83 18.38
C GLY A 172 -11.50 7.12 19.88
N LEU A 173 -11.26 8.37 20.26
CA LEU A 173 -11.44 8.77 21.65
C LEU A 173 -12.94 8.69 21.98
N GLY A 174 -13.29 8.01 23.08
CA GLY A 174 -14.69 7.77 23.44
C GLY A 174 -15.37 6.66 22.65
N ASP A 175 -14.60 5.83 21.93
CA ASP A 175 -15.13 4.68 21.20
C ASP A 175 -15.86 3.71 22.14
N ASP A 176 -17.14 3.50 21.87
CA ASP A 176 -18.04 2.69 22.68
C ASP A 176 -18.17 1.23 22.19
N GLY A 177 -17.63 0.95 21.00
CA GLY A 177 -17.68 -0.36 20.34
C GLY A 177 -18.83 -0.56 19.36
N GLU A 178 -19.71 0.44 19.14
CA GLU A 178 -20.84 0.29 18.21
C GLU A 178 -20.39 -0.04 16.79
N LEU A 179 -19.39 0.69 16.28
CA LEU A 179 -18.85 0.47 14.93
C LEU A 179 -18.08 -0.85 14.82
N LEU A 180 -17.51 -1.36 15.92
CA LEU A 180 -16.91 -2.69 15.94
C LEU A 180 -17.99 -3.77 15.80
N ALA A 181 -19.07 -3.66 16.58
CA ALA A 181 -20.22 -4.56 16.51
C ALA A 181 -20.87 -4.55 15.11
N ALA A 182 -20.89 -3.39 14.44
CA ALA A 182 -21.43 -3.26 13.08
C ALA A 182 -20.70 -4.11 12.02
N TRP A 183 -19.48 -4.60 12.30
CA TRP A 183 -18.74 -5.52 11.44
C TRP A 183 -19.04 -7.00 11.70
N GLU A 184 -19.74 -7.36 12.77
CA GLU A 184 -19.94 -8.76 13.18
C GLU A 184 -20.67 -9.55 12.08
N GLY A 185 -20.05 -10.65 11.64
CA GLY A 185 -20.58 -11.49 10.56
C GLY A 185 -20.62 -10.84 9.18
N ARG A 186 -19.98 -9.67 8.99
CA ARG A 186 -20.00 -8.92 7.73
C ARG A 186 -18.64 -8.81 7.03
N CYS A 187 -17.58 -9.37 7.60
CA CYS A 187 -16.25 -9.39 6.99
C CYS A 187 -15.58 -10.76 7.17
N ASP A 188 -14.66 -11.09 6.26
CA ASP A 188 -13.75 -12.24 6.31
C ASP A 188 -12.47 -11.94 7.11
N GLY A 189 -12.23 -10.67 7.44
CA GLY A 189 -11.08 -10.18 8.21
C GLY A 189 -11.28 -8.74 8.67
N LEU A 190 -10.53 -8.32 9.68
CA LEU A 190 -10.60 -6.98 10.26
C LEU A 190 -9.21 -6.40 10.46
N VAL A 191 -9.02 -5.13 10.08
CA VAL A 191 -7.85 -4.34 10.50
C VAL A 191 -8.30 -3.33 11.54
N VAL A 192 -7.62 -3.32 12.68
CA VAL A 192 -7.83 -2.36 13.76
C VAL A 192 -6.75 -1.28 13.65
N ALA A 193 -7.15 -0.03 13.37
CA ALA A 193 -6.26 1.12 13.49
C ALA A 193 -6.29 1.63 14.94
N ALA A 194 -5.48 1.00 15.79
CA ALA A 194 -5.42 1.23 17.23
C ALA A 194 -4.68 2.54 17.57
N PHE A 195 -4.72 2.92 18.84
CA PHE A 195 -3.96 4.07 19.34
C PHE A 195 -2.47 3.78 19.42
N GLY A 196 -1.66 4.81 19.15
CA GLY A 196 -0.22 4.81 19.45
C GLY A 196 0.48 3.55 18.96
N VAL A 197 0.98 2.76 19.89
CA VAL A 197 1.79 1.57 19.63
C VAL A 197 0.99 0.26 19.57
N GLY A 198 -0.35 0.33 19.49
CA GLY A 198 -1.22 -0.86 19.42
C GLY A 198 -2.18 -0.98 20.61
N HIS A 199 -2.71 0.13 21.13
CA HIS A 199 -3.59 0.12 22.30
C HIS A 199 -5.05 0.38 21.95
N VAL A 200 -5.97 -0.24 22.68
CA VAL A 200 -7.42 -0.01 22.59
C VAL A 200 -8.03 0.20 23.98
N PRO A 201 -9.17 0.91 24.10
CA PRO A 201 -9.94 0.95 25.34
C PRO A 201 -10.35 -0.45 25.82
N LEU A 202 -10.33 -0.68 27.14
CA LEU A 202 -10.69 -1.97 27.78
C LEU A 202 -12.00 -2.57 27.26
N ARG A 203 -13.02 -1.72 27.03
CA ARG A 203 -14.34 -2.15 26.54
C ARG A 203 -14.32 -2.82 25.16
N LEU A 204 -13.31 -2.57 24.33
CA LEU A 204 -13.19 -3.17 23.01
C LEU A 204 -12.53 -4.54 23.04
N VAL A 205 -11.83 -4.89 24.13
CA VAL A 205 -11.02 -6.11 24.23
C VAL A 205 -11.83 -7.36 23.98
N GLU A 206 -12.97 -7.51 24.67
CA GLU A 206 -13.83 -8.68 24.53
C GLU A 206 -14.41 -8.78 23.11
N GLY A 207 -14.81 -7.65 22.53
CA GLY A 207 -15.29 -7.61 21.15
C GLY A 207 -14.23 -8.09 20.16
N LEU A 208 -13.00 -7.57 20.28
CA LEU A 208 -11.88 -7.92 19.41
C LEU A 208 -11.46 -9.39 19.57
N GLU A 209 -11.53 -9.95 20.78
CA GLU A 209 -11.30 -11.38 21.03
C GLU A 209 -12.37 -12.26 20.38
N ARG A 210 -13.65 -11.87 20.46
CA ARG A 210 -14.73 -12.57 19.74
C ARG A 210 -14.53 -12.52 18.22
N PHE A 211 -14.03 -11.40 17.68
CA PHE A 211 -13.65 -11.31 16.27
C PHE A 211 -12.46 -12.21 15.94
N SER A 212 -11.39 -12.18 16.73
CA SER A 212 -10.17 -12.95 16.48
C SER A 212 -10.43 -14.45 16.50
N ALA A 213 -11.39 -14.92 17.30
CA ALA A 213 -11.82 -16.32 17.31
C ALA A 213 -12.45 -16.76 15.97
N ARG A 214 -13.02 -15.85 15.18
CA ARG A 214 -13.78 -16.16 13.96
C ARG A 214 -13.04 -15.83 12.67
N VAL A 215 -12.44 -14.63 12.60
CA VAL A 215 -11.70 -14.14 11.44
C VAL A 215 -10.32 -13.64 11.84
N PRO A 216 -9.35 -13.54 10.92
CA PRO A 216 -8.09 -12.86 11.20
C PRO A 216 -8.33 -11.39 11.54
N VAL A 217 -7.74 -10.94 12.65
CA VAL A 217 -7.79 -9.54 13.09
C VAL A 217 -6.37 -9.03 13.15
N VAL A 218 -6.07 -8.01 12.35
CA VAL A 218 -4.74 -7.39 12.27
C VAL A 218 -4.73 -6.12 13.11
N LEU A 219 -3.79 -6.03 14.05
CA LEU A 219 -3.54 -4.88 14.90
C LEU A 219 -2.54 -3.94 14.22
N SER A 220 -3.00 -2.79 13.75
CA SER A 220 -2.19 -1.71 13.17
C SER A 220 -2.34 -0.44 14.02
N SER A 221 -1.59 0.60 13.68
CA SER A 221 -1.65 1.91 14.35
C SER A 221 -2.26 2.97 13.44
N ARG A 222 -3.19 3.76 13.98
CA ARG A 222 -3.76 4.92 13.25
C ARG A 222 -2.75 6.05 13.01
N ILE A 223 -1.57 6.01 13.65
CA ILE A 223 -0.51 7.00 13.45
C ILE A 223 0.06 6.88 12.03
N GLY A 224 0.18 5.64 11.52
CA GLY A 224 0.68 5.36 10.17
C GLY A 224 2.16 5.72 9.96
N ASN A 225 2.93 5.84 11.05
CA ASN A 225 4.39 5.94 11.05
C ASN A 225 4.94 5.30 12.34
N GLY A 226 5.80 4.30 12.19
CA GLY A 226 6.31 3.48 13.27
C GLY A 226 5.50 2.20 13.50
N PRO A 227 6.11 1.19 14.16
CA PRO A 227 5.50 -0.12 14.31
C PRO A 227 4.48 -0.18 15.46
N VAL A 228 3.54 -1.12 15.34
CA VAL A 228 2.88 -1.69 16.52
C VAL A 228 3.91 -2.47 17.32
N LEU A 229 3.98 -2.23 18.63
CA LEU A 229 4.87 -2.98 19.51
C LEU A 229 4.29 -4.38 19.77
N THR A 230 5.11 -5.29 20.29
CA THR A 230 4.66 -6.67 20.59
C THR A 230 5.03 -7.12 22.00
N GLY A 231 5.78 -6.29 22.73
CA GLY A 231 6.59 -6.74 23.87
C GLY A 231 6.76 -5.73 25.00
N THR A 232 6.01 -4.63 25.03
CA THR A 232 6.23 -3.54 26.00
C THR A 232 5.22 -3.55 27.14
N TYR A 233 3.96 -3.22 26.88
CA TYR A 233 2.90 -3.05 27.87
C TYR A 233 2.05 -4.32 28.03
N GLY A 234 1.51 -4.56 29.22
CA GLY A 234 0.78 -5.79 29.56
C GLY A 234 -0.56 -5.56 30.28
N TYR A 235 -1.16 -4.38 30.16
CA TYR A 235 -2.50 -4.12 30.71
C TYR A 235 -3.60 -4.55 29.72
N PRO A 236 -4.85 -4.77 30.15
CA PRO A 236 -5.94 -5.10 29.23
C PRO A 236 -6.14 -4.05 28.13
N GLY A 237 -6.14 -4.49 26.87
CA GLY A 237 -6.19 -3.61 25.69
C GLY A 237 -4.84 -3.07 25.23
N SER A 238 -3.74 -3.47 25.88
CA SER A 238 -2.39 -3.25 25.36
C SER A 238 -2.05 -4.21 24.21
N GLU A 239 -0.94 -3.97 23.53
CA GLU A 239 -0.49 -4.77 22.42
C GLU A 239 -0.18 -6.23 22.84
N LYS A 240 0.45 -6.47 24.00
CA LYS A 240 0.69 -7.85 24.47
C LYS A 240 -0.61 -8.60 24.73
N ASP A 241 -1.55 -7.94 25.38
CA ASP A 241 -2.86 -8.53 25.71
C ASP A 241 -3.61 -8.90 24.43
N LEU A 242 -3.71 -7.97 23.48
CA LEU A 242 -4.41 -8.18 22.22
C LEU A 242 -3.74 -9.25 21.34
N ILE A 243 -2.41 -9.24 21.24
CA ILE A 243 -1.66 -10.27 20.51
C ILE A 243 -1.85 -11.63 21.19
N GLY A 244 -1.81 -11.69 22.52
CA GLY A 244 -2.10 -12.89 23.30
C GLY A 244 -3.51 -13.43 23.10
N ARG A 245 -4.47 -12.58 22.71
CA ARG A 245 -5.85 -12.93 22.32
C ARG A 245 -5.99 -13.25 20.82
N GLY A 246 -4.89 -13.42 20.10
CA GLY A 246 -4.89 -13.88 18.71
C GLY A 246 -4.99 -12.79 17.66
N LEU A 247 -4.78 -11.52 18.01
CA LEU A 247 -4.59 -10.46 17.01
C LEU A 247 -3.19 -10.56 16.39
N VAL A 248 -3.11 -10.32 15.08
CA VAL A 248 -1.86 -10.36 14.31
C VAL A 248 -1.26 -8.95 14.27
N PRO A 249 -0.03 -8.71 14.78
CA PRO A 249 0.60 -7.41 14.69
C PRO A 249 0.96 -7.06 13.23
N ALA A 250 0.64 -5.84 12.80
CA ALA A 250 0.90 -5.38 11.43
C ALA A 250 2.36 -4.94 11.17
N GLY A 251 3.21 -4.95 12.20
CA GLY A 251 4.53 -4.32 12.11
C GLY A 251 4.41 -2.81 11.87
N ASP A 252 5.14 -2.31 10.88
CA ASP A 252 5.15 -0.91 10.43
C ASP A 252 4.07 -0.59 9.37
N LEU A 253 3.30 -1.59 8.93
CA LEU A 253 2.23 -1.38 7.96
C LEU A 253 1.09 -0.59 8.61
N GLY A 254 0.86 0.62 8.09
CA GLY A 254 -0.32 1.41 8.40
C GLY A 254 -1.62 0.72 7.97
N PRO A 255 -2.77 1.18 8.49
CA PRO A 255 -4.03 0.46 8.43
C PRO A 255 -4.52 0.19 7.01
N TYR A 256 -4.34 1.13 6.09
CA TYR A 256 -4.79 1.00 4.71
C TYR A 256 -4.00 -0.10 3.97
N ARG A 257 -2.67 -0.10 4.09
CA ARG A 257 -1.80 -1.13 3.51
C ARG A 257 -2.01 -2.49 4.17
N ALA A 258 -2.13 -2.55 5.49
CA ALA A 258 -2.46 -3.77 6.21
C ALA A 258 -3.79 -4.37 5.72
N ARG A 259 -4.79 -3.53 5.43
CA ARG A 259 -6.08 -3.96 4.87
C ARG A 259 -5.93 -4.58 3.49
N LEU A 260 -5.12 -3.98 2.62
CA LEU A 260 -4.85 -4.49 1.27
C LEU A 260 -4.08 -5.82 1.30
N LEU A 261 -3.07 -5.95 2.16
CA LEU A 261 -2.34 -7.19 2.34
C LEU A 261 -3.25 -8.30 2.88
N LEU A 262 -4.02 -8.03 3.93
CA LEU A 262 -4.98 -9.00 4.48
C LEU A 262 -6.01 -9.41 3.44
N HIS A 263 -6.53 -8.46 2.66
CA HIS A 263 -7.45 -8.74 1.55
C HIS A 263 -6.81 -9.66 0.51
N GLY A 264 -5.59 -9.36 0.06
CA GLY A 264 -4.87 -10.18 -0.91
C GLY A 264 -4.63 -11.61 -0.43
N LEU A 265 -4.21 -11.76 0.83
CA LEU A 265 -3.97 -13.07 1.46
C LEU A 265 -5.26 -13.90 1.55
N LEU A 266 -6.34 -13.30 2.06
CA LEU A 266 -7.65 -13.97 2.14
C LEU A 266 -8.20 -14.31 0.75
N ALA A 267 -8.03 -13.43 -0.23
CA ALA A 267 -8.46 -13.67 -1.62
C ALA A 267 -7.69 -14.82 -2.27
N HIS A 268 -6.43 -15.06 -1.85
CA HIS A 268 -5.64 -16.22 -2.26
C HIS A 268 -6.01 -17.50 -1.49
N GLY A 269 -6.78 -17.39 -0.38
CA GLY A 269 -7.13 -18.52 0.48
C GLY A 269 -6.06 -18.85 1.51
N ALA A 270 -5.25 -17.87 1.92
CA ALA A 270 -4.29 -18.04 3.01
C ALA A 270 -5.01 -18.37 4.33
N ASP A 271 -4.46 -19.32 5.08
CA ASP A 271 -4.91 -19.60 6.45
C ASP A 271 -4.32 -18.59 7.45
N ARG A 272 -4.72 -18.72 8.72
CA ARG A 272 -4.29 -17.82 9.79
C ARG A 272 -2.78 -17.85 10.03
N GLU A 273 -2.15 -19.00 9.88
CA GLU A 273 -0.71 -19.16 10.12
C GLU A 273 0.09 -18.44 9.04
N LEU A 274 -0.26 -18.65 7.76
CA LEU A 274 0.36 -17.95 6.64
C LEU A 274 0.10 -16.44 6.72
N ILE A 275 -1.09 -16.01 7.13
CA ILE A 275 -1.39 -14.59 7.34
C ILE A 275 -0.46 -14.01 8.40
N ALA A 276 -0.37 -14.62 9.58
CA ALA A 276 0.50 -14.15 10.65
C ALA A 276 1.97 -14.09 10.22
N ALA A 277 2.47 -15.16 9.59
CA ALA A 277 3.85 -15.23 9.08
C ALA A 277 4.12 -14.14 8.03
N THR A 278 3.18 -13.87 7.14
CA THR A 278 3.34 -12.84 6.09
C THR A 278 3.41 -11.44 6.68
N PHE A 279 2.58 -11.13 7.69
CA PHE A 279 2.64 -9.84 8.38
C PHE A 279 3.95 -9.65 9.14
N VAL A 280 4.47 -10.69 9.78
CA VAL A 280 5.81 -10.66 10.40
C VAL A 280 6.90 -10.41 9.35
N GLY A 281 6.83 -11.06 8.19
CA GLY A 281 7.77 -10.86 7.09
C GLY A 281 7.76 -9.44 6.48
N HIS A 282 6.64 -8.73 6.59
CA HIS A 282 6.53 -7.33 6.13
C HIS A 282 6.97 -6.31 7.18
N ALA A 283 7.14 -6.70 8.44
CA ALA A 283 7.48 -5.80 9.55
C ALA A 283 8.95 -5.34 9.57
N HIS A 284 9.74 -5.67 8.55
CA HIS A 284 11.19 -5.43 8.46
C HIS A 284 11.63 -4.78 7.14
#